data_AF-A0AAE0EJ39-F1
#
_entry.id   AF-A0AAE0EJ39-F1
#
_cell.length_a   1.000
_cell.length_b   1.000
_cell.length_c   1.000
_cell.angle_alpha   90.00
_cell.angle_beta   90.00
_cell.angle_gamma   90.00
#
_symmetry.space_group_name_H-M   'P 1'
#
loop_
_entity.id
_entity.type
_entity.pdbx_description
1 polymer ?
#
loop_
_entity_poly.entity_id
_entity_poly.type
_entity_poly.pdbx_seq_one_letter_code
_entity_poly.pdbx_strand_id
1 'polypeptide(L)'
;MFTQWMESTTKYENARELSYTDFPTKWVWHSQSKTWKRRKSGKCIGHIFYVHPSSGERFYHRILLHIVKGAQSFEDIRTVNGVTYETYKATCYALGLLDKDEEWHEAIVQAAQWSTGSQLRQLVVTFLLFCEVSDPLKLWENNWDLLSEDIMYRQQKLLNFPKLRLTEA
;
A
#
# COMPACT_ATOMS: atom_id res chain seq x y z
N MET A 1 -18.13 -10.84 12.77
CA MET A 1 -16.97 -10.72 13.68
C MET A 1 -16.31 -9.35 13.52
N PHE A 2 -15.88 -8.99 12.31
CA PHE A 2 -15.28 -7.67 12.02
C PHE A 2 -16.24 -6.48 12.23
N THR A 3 -17.39 -6.43 11.55
CA THR A 3 -18.38 -5.35 11.74
C THR A 3 -18.87 -5.26 13.19
N GLN A 4 -18.99 -6.40 13.87
CA GLN A 4 -19.35 -6.43 15.28
C GLN A 4 -18.28 -5.81 16.20
N TRP A 5 -17.01 -5.81 15.78
CA TRP A 5 -15.98 -5.09 16.53
C TRP A 5 -16.28 -3.59 16.50
N MET A 6 -16.62 -3.02 15.34
CA MET A 6 -17.05 -1.61 15.22
C MET A 6 -18.29 -1.31 16.07
N GLU A 7 -19.29 -2.19 16.08
CA GLU A 7 -20.44 -2.01 16.98
C GLU A 7 -20.05 -2.05 18.46
N SER A 8 -19.04 -2.84 18.81
CA SER A 8 -18.56 -2.96 20.18
C SER A 8 -17.75 -1.74 20.60
N THR A 9 -16.96 -1.14 19.71
CA THR A 9 -16.23 0.11 19.95
C THR A 9 -17.18 1.31 20.06
N THR A 10 -18.34 1.28 19.39
CA THR A 10 -19.43 2.23 19.64
C THR A 10 -19.99 2.09 21.05
N LYS A 11 -20.35 0.86 21.46
CA LYS A 11 -21.05 0.57 22.72
C LYS A 11 -20.19 0.67 23.96
N TYR A 12 -18.90 0.36 23.88
CA TYR A 12 -18.02 0.23 25.04
C TYR A 12 -16.77 1.09 24.90
N GLU A 13 -16.50 1.97 25.86
CA GLU A 13 -15.33 2.85 25.84
C GLU A 13 -14.01 2.09 25.90
N ASN A 14 -13.95 1.03 26.73
CA ASN A 14 -12.77 0.17 26.86
C ASN A 14 -12.47 -0.69 25.61
N ALA A 15 -13.38 -0.74 24.63
CA ALA A 15 -13.12 -1.33 23.33
C ALA A 15 -12.35 -0.37 22.41
N ARG A 16 -12.42 0.94 22.66
CA ARG A 16 -11.82 1.98 21.82
C ARG A 16 -10.30 2.03 21.91
N GLU A 17 -9.72 1.47 22.97
CA GLU A 17 -8.27 1.40 23.18
C GLU A 17 -7.59 0.28 22.37
N LEU A 18 -8.37 -0.59 21.72
CA LEU A 18 -7.88 -1.80 21.05
C LEU A 18 -8.03 -1.68 19.55
N SER A 19 -6.99 -2.11 18.83
CA SER A 19 -7.09 -2.39 17.40
C SER A 19 -7.86 -3.69 17.18
N TYR A 20 -8.22 -3.98 15.92
CA TYR A 20 -8.94 -5.22 15.62
C TYR A 20 -8.09 -6.46 15.95
N THR A 21 -6.77 -6.41 15.73
CA THR A 21 -5.85 -7.51 16.06
C THR A 21 -5.70 -7.75 17.56
N ASP A 22 -5.74 -6.67 18.35
CA ASP A 22 -5.61 -6.74 19.80
C ASP A 22 -6.95 -7.04 20.47
N PHE A 23 -8.07 -6.90 19.74
CA PHE A 23 -9.41 -7.10 20.30
C PHE A 23 -9.60 -8.46 20.99
N PRO A 24 -9.16 -9.60 20.41
CA PRO A 24 -9.31 -10.92 21.03
C PRO A 24 -8.53 -11.10 22.35
N THR A 25 -7.56 -10.22 22.62
CA THR A 25 -6.81 -10.24 23.89
C THR A 25 -7.72 -9.92 25.09
N LYS A 26 -8.75 -9.08 24.87
CA LYS A 26 -9.69 -8.65 25.92
C LYS A 26 -11.14 -9.03 25.65
N TRP A 27 -11.47 -9.47 24.44
CA TRP A 27 -12.82 -9.84 24.03
C TRP A 27 -12.86 -11.25 23.47
N VAL A 28 -14.02 -11.91 23.57
CA VAL A 28 -14.27 -13.26 23.06
C VAL A 28 -15.46 -13.21 22.10
N TRP A 29 -15.30 -13.83 20.94
CA TRP A 29 -16.35 -13.98 19.96
C TRP A 29 -17.31 -15.09 20.37
N HIS A 30 -18.59 -14.75 20.54
CA HIS A 30 -19.66 -15.74 20.76
C HIS A 30 -20.37 -16.01 19.44
N SER A 31 -20.14 -17.18 18.86
CA SER A 31 -20.61 -17.56 17.52
C SER A 31 -22.14 -17.67 17.41
N GLN A 32 -22.81 -18.12 18.48
CA GLN A 32 -24.27 -18.27 18.52
C GLN A 32 -24.97 -16.92 18.52
N SER A 33 -24.53 -16.00 19.39
CA SER A 33 -25.12 -14.66 19.51
C SER A 33 -24.48 -13.62 18.59
N LYS A 34 -23.53 -14.03 17.73
CA LYS A 34 -22.74 -13.19 16.81
C LYS A 34 -22.21 -11.90 17.46
N THR A 35 -21.81 -11.97 18.73
CA THR A 35 -21.44 -10.81 19.54
C THR A 35 -20.09 -11.00 20.20
N TRP A 36 -19.40 -9.90 20.42
CA TRP A 36 -18.22 -9.85 21.27
C TRP A 36 -18.64 -9.64 22.71
N LYS A 37 -18.05 -10.41 23.63
CA LYS A 37 -18.22 -10.21 25.08
C LYS A 37 -16.86 -10.06 25.74
N ARG A 38 -16.82 -9.37 26.88
CA ARG A 38 -15.58 -9.18 27.62
C ARG A 38 -15.02 -10.52 28.08
N ARG A 39 -13.73 -10.72 27.85
CA ARG A 39 -13.00 -11.91 28.27
C ARG A 39 -12.88 -11.91 29.80
N LYS A 40 -13.21 -13.04 30.42
CA LYS A 40 -13.09 -13.26 31.87
C LYS A 40 -11.75 -13.88 32.27
N SER A 41 -11.15 -14.71 31.41
CA SER A 41 -9.88 -15.41 31.68
C SER A 41 -9.14 -15.79 30.39
N GLY A 42 -7.83 -16.04 30.51
CA GLY A 42 -6.93 -16.48 29.45
C GLY A 42 -6.33 -15.34 28.62
N LYS A 43 -5.22 -15.64 27.92
CA LYS A 43 -4.63 -14.76 26.91
C LYS A 43 -4.93 -15.34 25.52
N CYS A 44 -5.26 -14.48 24.57
CA CYS A 44 -5.51 -14.87 23.18
C CYS A 44 -4.91 -13.80 22.28
N ILE A 45 -4.28 -14.23 21.20
CA ILE A 45 -3.72 -13.35 20.18
C ILE A 45 -4.63 -13.44 18.95
N GLY A 46 -5.10 -12.30 18.46
CA GLY A 46 -5.87 -12.25 17.24
C GLY A 46 -4.98 -12.51 16.04
N HIS A 47 -5.43 -13.37 15.13
CA HIS A 47 -4.78 -13.56 13.83
C HIS A 47 -5.68 -13.02 12.72
N ILE A 48 -5.13 -12.14 11.88
CA ILE A 48 -5.71 -11.78 10.59
C ILE A 48 -4.99 -12.63 9.53
N PHE A 49 -5.75 -13.16 8.58
CA PHE A 49 -5.19 -13.93 7.47
C PHE A 49 -4.13 -13.12 6.72
N TYR A 50 -3.15 -13.82 6.16
CA TYR A 50 -2.14 -13.20 5.33
C TYR A 50 -2.78 -12.62 4.06
N VAL A 51 -2.40 -11.41 3.70
CA VAL A 51 -2.79 -10.73 2.46
C VAL A 51 -1.51 -10.32 1.76
N HIS A 52 -1.35 -10.75 0.51
CA HIS A 52 -0.17 -10.43 -0.28
C HIS A 52 -0.17 -8.93 -0.65
N PRO A 53 0.98 -8.22 -0.64
CA PRO A 53 1.09 -6.81 -1.02
C PRO A 53 0.43 -6.45 -2.36
N SER A 54 0.55 -7.34 -3.36
CA SER A 54 -0.11 -7.16 -4.67
C SER A 54 -1.65 -7.15 -4.62
N SER A 55 -2.26 -7.44 -3.46
CA SER A 55 -3.71 -7.34 -3.26
C SER A 55 -4.20 -5.90 -3.08
N GLY A 56 -3.31 -4.91 -3.17
CA GLY A 56 -3.62 -3.48 -3.18
C GLY A 56 -4.36 -3.04 -1.92
N GLU A 57 -5.54 -2.43 -2.09
CA GLU A 57 -6.36 -1.90 -0.99
C GLU A 57 -6.63 -2.90 0.14
N ARG A 58 -6.74 -4.20 -0.15
CA ARG A 58 -6.93 -5.23 0.90
C ARG A 58 -5.71 -5.37 1.81
N PHE A 59 -4.51 -5.22 1.24
CA PHE A 59 -3.26 -5.26 2.00
C PHE A 59 -3.16 -4.06 2.92
N TYR A 60 -3.40 -2.85 2.40
CA TYR A 60 -3.38 -1.63 3.19
C TYR A 60 -4.46 -1.62 4.28
N HIS A 61 -5.67 -2.12 3.97
CA HIS A 61 -6.70 -2.31 4.98
C HIS A 61 -6.23 -3.21 6.11
N ARG A 62 -5.59 -4.36 5.80
CA ARG A 62 -5.03 -5.26 6.81
C ARG A 62 -4.00 -4.57 7.69
N ILE A 63 -3.12 -3.74 7.12
CA ILE A 63 -2.14 -2.95 7.88
C ILE A 63 -2.88 -2.04 8.87
N LEU A 64 -3.87 -1.28 8.40
CA LEU A 64 -4.62 -0.35 9.25
C LEU A 64 -5.34 -1.08 10.40
N LEU A 65 -5.83 -2.30 10.20
CA LEU A 65 -6.46 -3.08 11.26
C LEU A 65 -5.53 -3.46 12.43
N HIS A 66 -4.21 -3.41 12.22
CA HIS A 66 -3.23 -3.60 13.30
C HIS A 66 -3.02 -2.33 14.12
N ILE A 67 -3.27 -1.16 13.53
CA ILE A 67 -2.82 0.14 14.04
C ILE A 67 -3.99 0.98 14.56
N VAL A 68 -5.06 1.09 13.75
CA VAL A 68 -6.24 1.90 14.08
C VAL A 68 -6.96 1.25 15.27
N LYS A 69 -7.13 2.04 16.31
CA LYS A 69 -7.83 1.65 17.53
C LYS A 69 -9.24 2.22 17.54
N GLY A 70 -10.18 1.42 18.00
CA GLY A 70 -11.52 1.93 18.32
C GLY A 70 -12.37 2.39 17.15
N ALA A 71 -12.03 2.05 15.91
CA ALA A 71 -12.83 2.42 14.74
C ALA A 71 -14.28 1.96 14.89
N GLN A 72 -15.23 2.86 14.65
CA GLN A 72 -16.67 2.63 14.72
C GLN A 72 -17.30 2.53 13.32
N SER A 73 -16.54 2.90 12.29
CA SER A 73 -16.93 2.82 10.89
C SER A 73 -15.73 2.49 9.99
N PHE A 74 -16.00 2.18 8.72
CA PHE A 74 -14.93 2.08 7.71
C PHE A 74 -14.28 3.44 7.41
N GLU A 75 -15.00 4.54 7.63
CA GLU A 75 -14.49 5.88 7.47
C GLU A 75 -13.47 6.23 8.56
N ASP A 76 -13.74 5.81 9.80
CA ASP A 76 -12.82 5.99 10.93
C ASP A 76 -11.48 5.29 10.66
N ILE A 77 -11.51 4.13 9.99
CA ILE A 77 -10.29 3.40 9.59
C ILE A 77 -9.44 4.24 8.61
N ARG A 78 -10.08 5.06 7.79
CA ARG A 78 -9.43 5.96 6.82
C ARG A 78 -9.20 7.36 7.37
N THR A 79 -9.49 7.60 8.65
CA THR A 79 -9.38 8.92 9.26
C THR A 79 -8.11 9.01 10.10
N VAL A 80 -7.25 9.96 9.78
CA VAL A 80 -6.00 10.21 10.50
C VAL A 80 -5.97 11.68 10.90
N ASN A 81 -5.83 11.97 12.19
CA ASN A 81 -5.81 13.34 12.73
C ASN A 81 -6.99 14.21 12.26
N GLY A 82 -8.17 13.62 12.12
CA GLY A 82 -9.40 14.32 11.69
C GLY A 82 -9.55 14.50 10.17
N VAL A 83 -8.61 13.99 9.36
CA VAL A 83 -8.70 14.00 7.89
C VAL A 83 -9.06 12.61 7.39
N THR A 84 -10.16 12.50 6.64
CA THR A 84 -10.59 11.26 5.98
C THR A 84 -9.94 11.15 4.61
N TYR A 85 -9.26 10.03 4.35
CA TYR A 85 -8.63 9.75 3.06
C TYR A 85 -9.52 8.87 2.18
N GLU A 86 -9.37 9.01 0.86
CA GLU A 86 -10.17 8.27 -0.12
C GLU A 86 -9.84 6.76 -0.08
N THR A 87 -8.55 6.41 0.00
CA THR A 87 -8.06 5.02 -0.04
C THR A 87 -7.36 4.62 1.25
N TYR A 88 -7.32 3.31 1.53
CA TYR A 88 -6.54 2.77 2.65
C TYR A 88 -5.05 2.98 2.41
N LYS A 89 -4.57 2.91 1.17
CA LYS A 89 -3.20 3.25 0.82
C LYS A 89 -2.83 4.68 1.21
N ALA A 90 -3.66 5.65 0.85
CA ALA A 90 -3.43 7.05 1.21
C ALA A 90 -3.44 7.26 2.73
N THR A 91 -4.31 6.53 3.44
CA THR A 91 -4.33 6.52 4.90
C THR A 91 -3.01 5.98 5.49
N CYS A 92 -2.50 4.85 4.96
CA CYS A 92 -1.20 4.30 5.37
C CYS A 92 -0.05 5.27 5.10
N TYR A 93 -0.08 5.96 3.95
CA TYR A 93 0.90 6.99 3.61
C TYR A 93 0.87 8.16 4.60
N ALA A 94 -0.32 8.65 4.95
CA ALA A 94 -0.49 9.72 5.94
C ALA A 94 -0.03 9.33 7.36
N LEU A 95 -0.12 8.04 7.71
CA LEU A 95 0.42 7.48 8.95
C LEU A 95 1.94 7.25 8.90
N GLY A 96 2.60 7.48 7.76
CA GLY A 96 4.04 7.22 7.59
C GLY A 96 4.38 5.72 7.58
N LEU A 97 3.44 4.87 7.18
CA LEU A 97 3.62 3.41 7.13
C LEU A 97 4.14 2.91 5.79
N LEU A 98 4.15 3.77 4.78
CA LEU A 98 4.65 3.47 3.45
C LEU A 98 5.85 4.37 3.20
N ASP A 99 6.95 3.76 2.78
CA ASP A 99 8.13 4.51 2.34
C ASP A 99 7.82 5.30 1.07
N LYS A 100 8.46 6.46 0.94
CA LYS A 100 8.36 7.23 -0.29
C LYS A 100 9.21 6.56 -1.36
N ASP A 101 8.65 6.40 -2.55
CA ASP A 101 9.39 5.91 -3.73
C ASP A 101 10.48 6.89 -4.25
N GLU A 102 10.83 7.90 -3.45
CA GLU A 102 11.92 8.85 -3.76
C GLU A 102 13.24 8.09 -3.95
N GLU A 103 13.50 7.06 -3.14
CA GLU A 103 14.72 6.24 -3.24
C GLU A 103 14.83 5.52 -4.59
N TRP A 104 13.71 5.01 -5.13
CA TRP A 104 13.68 4.33 -6.42
C TRP A 104 13.91 5.31 -7.57
N HIS A 105 13.33 6.51 -7.48
CA HIS A 105 13.57 7.55 -8.46
C HIS A 105 15.03 8.00 -8.45
N GLU A 106 15.61 8.28 -7.28
CA GLU A 106 17.01 8.66 -7.15
C GLU A 106 17.95 7.58 -7.68
N ALA A 107 17.66 6.30 -7.39
CA ALA A 107 18.42 5.18 -7.91
C ALA A 107 18.38 5.09 -9.45
N ILE A 108 17.22 5.33 -10.07
CA ILE A 108 17.09 5.38 -11.54
C ILE A 108 17.90 6.55 -12.12
N VAL A 109 17.78 7.74 -11.53
CA VAL A 109 18.50 8.94 -11.99
C VAL A 109 20.01 8.75 -11.89
N GLN A 110 20.50 8.15 -10.80
CA GLN A 110 21.93 7.84 -10.65
C GLN A 110 22.39 6.76 -11.63
N ALA A 111 21.61 5.70 -11.84
CA ALA A 111 21.93 4.65 -12.80
C ALA A 111 21.98 5.19 -14.24
N ALA A 112 21.12 6.17 -14.56
CA ALA A 112 21.05 6.78 -15.90
C ALA A 112 22.32 7.51 -16.30
N GLN A 113 23.19 7.88 -15.36
CA GLN A 113 24.48 8.52 -15.67
C GLN A 113 25.45 7.58 -16.38
N TRP A 114 25.29 6.26 -16.26
CA TRP A 114 26.23 5.25 -16.77
C TRP A 114 25.56 4.04 -17.44
N SER A 115 24.23 3.99 -17.48
CA SER A 115 23.46 2.87 -18.05
C SER A 115 22.69 3.27 -19.31
N THR A 116 22.44 2.30 -20.18
CA THR A 116 21.57 2.45 -21.36
C THR A 116 20.09 2.40 -20.98
N GLY A 117 19.20 2.96 -21.82
CA GLY A 117 17.75 2.87 -21.61
C GLY A 117 17.23 1.43 -21.44
N SER A 118 17.85 0.46 -22.13
CA SER A 118 17.52 -0.96 -21.95
C SER A 118 17.85 -1.48 -20.54
N GLN A 119 19.01 -1.13 -19.98
CA GLN A 119 19.41 -1.52 -18.62
C GLN A 119 18.54 -0.83 -17.57
N LEU A 120 18.19 0.43 -17.77
CA LEU A 120 17.28 1.15 -16.87
C LEU A 120 15.89 0.51 -16.83
N ARG A 121 15.36 0.06 -17.98
CA ARG A 121 14.10 -0.70 -18.01
C ARG A 121 14.18 -2.00 -17.21
N GLN A 122 15.30 -2.72 -17.24
CA GLN A 122 15.50 -3.92 -16.42
C GLN A 122 15.59 -3.60 -14.91
N LEU A 123 16.21 -2.47 -14.56
CA LEU A 123 16.26 -1.99 -13.18
C LEU A 123 14.86 -1.66 -12.65
N VAL A 124 14.05 -0.95 -13.44
CA VAL A 124 12.65 -0.64 -13.08
C VAL A 124 11.85 -1.92 -12.87
N VAL A 125 11.98 -2.91 -13.77
CA VAL A 125 11.32 -4.22 -13.59
C VAL A 125 11.75 -4.90 -12.29
N THR A 126 13.03 -4.80 -11.93
CA THR A 126 13.56 -5.34 -10.67
C THR A 126 12.92 -4.65 -9.47
N PHE A 127 12.80 -3.32 -9.48
CA PHE A 127 12.10 -2.59 -8.40
C PHE A 127 10.63 -3.00 -8.30
N LEU A 128 9.93 -3.09 -9.42
CA LEU A 128 8.51 -3.50 -9.43
C LEU A 128 8.30 -4.93 -8.93
N LEU A 129 9.26 -5.82 -9.14
CA LEU A 129 9.17 -7.22 -8.70
C LEU A 129 9.55 -7.42 -7.24
N PHE A 130 10.53 -6.65 -6.73
CA PHE A 130 11.21 -6.98 -5.48
C PHE A 130 11.18 -5.89 -4.41
N CYS A 131 10.85 -4.65 -4.74
CA CYS A 131 11.05 -3.49 -3.87
C CYS A 131 9.76 -2.85 -3.35
N GLU A 132 8.61 -3.53 -3.46
CA GLU A 132 7.30 -3.03 -3.01
C GLU A 132 7.05 -1.55 -3.37
N VAL A 133 7.29 -1.19 -4.64
CA VAL A 133 7.09 0.18 -5.14
C VAL A 133 5.65 0.62 -4.84
N SER A 134 5.52 1.69 -4.07
CA SER A 134 4.23 2.16 -3.59
C SER A 134 3.38 2.64 -4.75
N ASP A 135 3.91 3.48 -5.64
CA ASP A 135 3.24 4.06 -6.80
C ASP A 135 4.04 3.84 -8.10
N PRO A 136 3.84 2.68 -8.75
CA PRO A 136 4.51 2.35 -10.02
C PRO A 136 4.25 3.36 -11.14
N LEU A 137 3.05 3.96 -11.18
CA LEU A 137 2.70 4.91 -12.22
C LEU A 137 3.50 6.20 -12.04
N LYS A 138 3.54 6.73 -10.82
CA LYS A 138 4.36 7.90 -10.51
C LYS A 138 5.85 7.66 -10.76
N LEU A 139 6.34 6.47 -10.41
CA LEU A 139 7.73 6.09 -10.71
C LEU A 139 7.98 6.07 -12.23
N TRP A 140 7.04 5.59 -13.03
CA TRP A 140 7.14 5.64 -14.49
C TRP A 140 7.09 7.07 -15.03
N GLU A 141 6.09 7.86 -14.63
CA GLU A 141 5.89 9.25 -15.07
C GLU A 141 7.09 10.14 -14.78
N ASN A 142 7.79 9.90 -13.66
CA ASN A 142 8.99 10.66 -13.30
C ASN A 142 10.25 10.26 -14.09
N ASN A 143 10.26 9.11 -14.76
CA ASN A 143 11.49 8.53 -15.31
C ASN A 143 11.39 8.09 -16.78
N TRP A 144 10.21 8.12 -17.41
CA TRP A 144 9.99 7.55 -18.75
C TRP A 144 10.92 8.12 -19.84
N ASP A 145 11.30 9.40 -19.73
CA ASP A 145 12.27 10.05 -20.62
C ASP A 145 13.60 9.30 -20.61
N LEU A 146 14.13 9.00 -19.42
CA LEU A 146 15.38 8.25 -19.24
C LEU A 146 15.25 6.81 -19.75
N LEU A 147 14.09 6.19 -19.54
CA LEU A 147 13.80 4.81 -19.96
C LEU A 147 13.62 4.67 -21.48
N SER A 148 13.39 5.79 -22.17
CA SER A 148 13.10 5.85 -23.60
C SER A 148 14.22 6.50 -24.42
N GLU A 149 15.39 6.75 -23.83
CA GLU A 149 16.57 7.31 -24.54
C GLU A 149 16.88 6.56 -25.86
N ASP A 150 16.76 5.24 -25.86
CA ASP A 150 17.06 4.40 -27.03
C ASP A 150 15.89 4.26 -28.04
N ILE A 151 14.73 4.88 -27.78
CA ILE A 151 13.51 4.64 -28.55
C ILE A 151 13.66 5.07 -30.00
N MET A 152 14.31 6.21 -30.27
CA MET A 152 14.54 6.72 -31.61
C MET A 152 15.35 5.74 -32.45
N TYR A 153 16.47 5.27 -31.89
CA TYR A 153 17.35 4.31 -32.54
C TYR A 153 16.61 2.99 -32.83
N ARG A 154 15.83 2.50 -31.85
CA ARG A 154 15.05 1.26 -32.02
C ARG A 154 14.00 1.40 -33.13
N GLN A 155 13.30 2.53 -33.21
CA GLN A 155 12.30 2.77 -34.26
C GLN A 155 12.91 2.93 -35.65
N GLN A 156 14.02 3.67 -35.77
CA GLN A 156 14.75 3.80 -37.04
C GLN A 156 15.19 2.44 -37.60
N LYS A 157 15.71 1.57 -36.72
CA LYS A 157 16.15 0.22 -37.08
C LYS A 157 14.97 -0.69 -37.43
N LEU A 158 13.88 -0.62 -36.68
CA LEU A 158 12.67 -1.42 -36.91
C LEU A 158 12.00 -1.10 -38.26
N LEU A 159 11.86 0.19 -38.56
CA LEU A 159 11.17 0.68 -39.77
C LEU A 159 12.10 0.77 -40.99
N ASN A 160 13.39 0.47 -40.81
CA ASN A 160 14.43 0.66 -41.82
C ASN A 160 14.41 2.08 -42.43
N PHE A 161 14.12 3.08 -41.60
CA PHE A 161 14.00 4.48 -42.00
C PHE A 161 14.92 5.38 -41.15
N PRO A 162 16.19 5.54 -41.54
CA PRO A 162 17.19 6.26 -40.74
C PRO A 162 16.88 7.74 -40.50
N LYS A 163 16.02 8.35 -41.34
CA LYS A 163 15.63 9.75 -41.21
C LYS A 163 14.44 9.97 -40.29
N LEU A 164 13.89 8.91 -39.69
CA LEU A 164 12.79 9.03 -38.73
C LEU A 164 13.21 9.95 -37.57
N ARG A 165 12.33 10.90 -37.26
CA ARG A 165 12.37 11.68 -36.02
C ARG A 165 11.00 11.62 -35.37
N LEU A 166 10.96 11.08 -34.17
CA LEU A 166 9.82 11.19 -33.28
C LEU A 166 9.76 12.62 -32.74
N THR A 167 8.59 13.22 -32.75
CA THR A 167 8.29 14.49 -32.07
C THR A 167 7.84 14.19 -30.66
N GLU A 168 8.08 15.11 -29.72
CA GLU A 168 7.46 15.07 -28.40
C GLU A 168 5.93 15.12 -28.55
N ALA A 169 5.23 14.45 -27.64
CA ALA A 169 3.77 14.35 -27.61
C ALA A 169 3.13 15.57 -26.93
#